data_AF-A0A6A5TMZ6-F1
#
_entry.id   AF-A0A6A5TMZ6-F1
#
_cell.length_a   1.000
_cell.length_b   1.000
_cell.length_c   1.000
_cell.angle_alpha   90.00
_cell.angle_beta   90.00
_cell.angle_gamma   90.00
#
_symmetry.space_group_name_H-M   'P 1'
#
loop_
_entity.id
_entity.type
_entity.pdbx_description
1 polymer ?
#
loop_
_entity_poly.entity_id
_entity_poly.type
_entity_poly.pdbx_seq_one_letter_code
_entity_poly.pdbx_strand_id
1 'polypeptide(L)' 'MPSPTPFFRTASQYLTEPHPFARRPVTMPSAPIVWNIYPKRLARTGKAFVPFFALVLGWPIAAEWAFNGRM' A
#
# COMPACT_ATOMS: atom_id res chain seq x y z
N MET A 1 -5.95 5.17 31.52
CA MET A 1 -6.55 4.33 32.58
C MET A 1 -7.73 3.59 31.96
N PRO A 2 -7.76 2.25 31.93
CA PRO A 2 -8.94 1.53 31.46
C PRO A 2 -10.11 1.82 32.41
N SER A 3 -11.24 2.28 31.88
CA SER A 3 -12.42 2.60 32.68
C SER A 3 -13.13 1.31 33.13
N PRO A 4 -13.68 1.25 34.35
CA PRO A 4 -14.42 0.11 34.87
C PRO A 4 -15.80 0.07 34.21
N THR A 5 -15.87 -0.40 32.97
CA THR A 5 -17.13 -0.62 32.25
C THR A 5 -17.49 -2.10 32.32
N PRO A 6 -18.73 -2.46 32.72
CA PRO A 6 -19.13 -3.85 32.88
C PRO A 6 -19.09 -4.55 31.52
N PHE A 7 -18.35 -5.67 31.46
CA PHE A 7 -18.05 -6.44 30.24
C PHE A 7 -19.27 -6.69 29.34
N PHE A 8 -20.42 -7.00 29.94
CA PHE A 8 -21.67 -7.25 29.21
C PHE A 8 -22.23 -6.02 28.51
N ARG A 9 -22.08 -4.82 29.11
CA ARG A 9 -22.51 -3.56 28.49
C ARG A 9 -21.61 -3.24 27.31
N THR A 10 -20.30 -3.41 27.46
CA THR A 10 -19.33 -3.22 26.38
C THR A 10 -19.58 -4.18 25.22
N ALA A 11 -19.82 -5.47 25.52
CA ALA A 11 -20.15 -6.47 24.51
C ALA A 11 -21.44 -6.13 23.74
N SER A 12 -22.50 -5.70 24.44
CA SER A 12 -23.75 -5.27 23.79
C SER A 12 -23.58 -4.08 22.84
N GLN A 13 -22.71 -3.12 23.19
CA GLN A 13 -22.40 -1.96 22.34
C GLN A 13 -21.53 -2.35 21.13
N TYR A 14 -20.56 -3.24 21.30
CA TYR A 14 -19.75 -3.74 20.19
C TYR A 14 -20.54 -4.55 19.17
N LEU A 15 -21.58 -5.27 19.61
CA LEU A 15 -22.42 -6.11 18.75
C LEU A 15 -23.55 -5.35 18.05
N THR A 16 -24.00 -4.22 18.63
CA THR A 16 -25.10 -3.42 18.08
C THR A 16 -24.63 -2.18 17.33
N GLU A 17 -23.49 -1.59 17.71
CA GLU A 17 -22.93 -0.44 17.00
C GLU A 17 -22.14 -0.91 15.77
N PRO A 18 -22.21 -0.19 14.63
CA PRO A 18 -21.34 -0.45 13.50
C PRO A 18 -19.87 -0.46 13.95
N HIS A 19 -19.13 -1.47 13.51
CA HIS A 19 -17.70 -1.62 13.81
C HIS A 19 -16.98 -0.27 13.55
N PRO A 20 -16.00 0.16 14.38
CA PRO A 20 -15.38 1.49 14.25
C PRO A 20 -14.88 1.82 12.82
N PHE A 21 -14.46 0.82 12.04
CA PHE A 21 -14.06 0.98 10.64
C PHE A 21 -15.22 1.04 9.63
N ALA A 22 -16.42 0.61 10.04
CA ALA A 22 -17.67 0.69 9.28
C ALA A 22 -18.46 1.98 9.58
N ARG A 23 -18.11 2.70 10.66
CA ARG A 23 -18.56 4.08 10.87
C ARG A 23 -17.83 4.96 9.88
N ARG A 24 -18.36 5.11 8.66
CA ARG A 24 -17.94 6.21 7.77
C ARG A 24 -18.59 7.48 8.33
N PRO A 25 -17.85 8.35 9.04
CA PRO A 25 -18.46 9.53 9.63
C PRO A 25 -18.93 10.44 8.50
N VAL A 26 -20.23 10.51 8.26
CA VAL A 26 -20.82 11.37 7.21
C VAL A 26 -20.51 12.85 7.47
N THR A 27 -20.28 13.20 8.73
CA THR A 27 -20.03 14.57 9.21
C THR A 27 -18.55 14.94 9.31
N MET A 28 -17.62 13.99 9.18
CA MET A 28 -16.18 14.26 9.29
C MET A 28 -15.54 14.18 7.90
N PRO A 29 -14.78 15.22 7.48
CA PRO A 29 -14.07 15.18 6.22
C PRO A 29 -13.00 14.08 6.23
N SER A 30 -12.68 13.55 5.05
CA SER A 30 -11.57 12.62 4.89
C SER A 30 -10.26 13.24 5.37
N ALA A 31 -9.40 12.42 5.98
CA ALA A 31 -8.06 12.88 6.36
C ALA A 31 -7.30 13.36 5.13
N PRO A 32 -6.58 14.50 5.21
CA PRO A 32 -5.82 15.03 4.09
C PRO A 32 -4.73 14.03 3.68
N ILE A 33 -4.55 13.86 2.38
CA ILE A 33 -3.55 12.96 1.81
C ILE A 33 -2.16 13.56 2.05
N VAL A 34 -1.26 12.79 2.66
CA VAL A 34 0.13 13.20 2.88
C VAL A 34 0.95 12.92 1.61
N TRP A 35 0.88 13.82 0.63
CA TRP A 35 1.48 13.63 -0.70
C TRP A 35 2.98 13.33 -0.70
N ASN A 36 3.74 13.83 0.28
CA ASN A 36 5.18 13.66 0.36
C ASN A 36 5.65 12.18 0.50
N ILE A 37 4.80 11.28 1.01
CA ILE A 37 5.21 9.88 1.23
C ILE A 37 5.19 9.03 -0.04
N TYR A 38 4.34 9.39 -1.01
CA TYR A 38 4.09 8.55 -2.19
C TYR A 38 5.28 8.53 -3.15
N PRO A 39 5.92 9.66 -3.50
CA PRO A 39 7.12 9.65 -4.34
C PRO A 39 8.25 8.83 -3.72
N LYS A 40 8.45 8.94 -2.40
CA LYS A 40 9.49 8.18 -1.68
C LYS A 40 9.22 6.67 -1.71
N ARG A 41 7.97 6.25 -1.54
CA ARG A 41 7.58 4.83 -1.63
C ARG A 41 7.71 4.32 -3.06
N LEU A 42 7.22 5.06 -4.04
CA LEU A 42 7.32 4.72 -5.46
C LEU A 42 8.79 4.59 -5.88
N ALA A 43 9.64 5.54 -5.51
CA ALA A 43 11.06 5.48 -5.80
C ALA A 43 11.74 4.27 -5.13
N ARG A 44 11.40 3.97 -3.87
CA ARG A 44 11.96 2.79 -3.16
C ARG A 44 11.57 1.49 -3.86
N THR A 45 10.30 1.34 -4.24
CA THR A 45 9.82 0.17 -4.98
C THR A 45 10.44 0.10 -6.37
N GLY A 46 10.47 1.22 -7.08
CA GLY A 46 11.06 1.33 -8.42
C GLY A 46 12.52 0.92 -8.47
N LYS A 47 13.32 1.26 -7.45
CA LYS A 47 14.74 0.85 -7.36
C LYS A 47 14.96 -0.66 -7.42
N ALA A 48 14.01 -1.48 -6.97
CA ALA A 48 14.12 -2.93 -7.03
C ALA A 48 13.51 -3.49 -8.33
N PHE A 49 12.31 -3.03 -8.69
CA PHE A 49 11.55 -3.63 -9.79
C PHE A 49 11.97 -3.14 -11.17
N VAL A 50 12.33 -1.87 -11.33
CA VAL A 50 12.76 -1.32 -12.63
C VAL A 50 13.98 -2.07 -13.18
N PRO A 51 15.10 -2.26 -12.43
CA PRO A 51 16.23 -3.01 -12.96
C PRO A 51 15.91 -4.49 -13.17
N PHE A 52 15.08 -5.09 -12.32
CA PHE A 52 14.63 -6.48 -12.51
C PHE A 52 13.89 -6.64 -13.85
N PHE A 53 12.91 -5.78 -14.14
CA PHE A 53 12.18 -5.81 -15.41
C PHE A 53 13.07 -5.45 -16.59
N ALA A 54 13.99 -4.50 -16.43
CA ALA A 54 14.95 -4.15 -17.48
C ALA A 54 15.83 -5.35 -17.87
N LEU A 55 16.25 -6.18 -16.90
CA LEU A 55 16.99 -7.41 -17.19
C LEU A 55 16.09 -8.48 -17.82
N VAL A 56 14.95 -8.78 -17.20
CA VAL A 56 14.05 -9.87 -17.63
C VAL A 56 13.42 -9.60 -19.00
N LEU A 57 13.11 -8.35 -19.32
CA LEU A 57 12.47 -7.99 -20.59
C LEU A 57 13.48 -7.44 -21.61
N GLY A 58 14.58 -6.83 -21.16
CA GLY A 58 15.58 -6.23 -22.04
C GLY A 58 16.64 -7.21 -22.54
N TRP A 59 16.73 -8.43 -21.98
CA TRP A 59 17.72 -9.42 -22.42
C TRP A 59 17.68 -9.75 -23.93
N PRO A 60 16.54 -9.77 -24.66
CA PRO A 60 16.57 -10.09 -26.09
C PRO A 60 17.22 -8.96 -26.90
N ILE A 61 16.97 -7.70 -26.51
CA ILE A 61 17.58 -6.52 -27.14
C ILE A 61 19.09 -6.50 -26.82
N ALA A 62 19.47 -6.79 -25.58
CA ALA A 62 20.86 -6.89 -25.19
C ALA A 62 21.59 -8.04 -25.91
N ALA A 63 20.91 -9.18 -26.08
CA ALA A 63 21.43 -10.33 -26.80
C ALA A 63 21.56 -10.03 -28.29
N GLU A 64 20.53 -9.43 -28.91
CA GLU A 64 20.60 -8.95 -30.30
C GLU A 64 21.82 -8.04 -30.45
N TRP A 65 21.94 -6.98 -29.66
CA TRP A 65 23.08 -6.07 -29.74
C TRP A 65 24.43 -6.76 -29.54
N ALA A 66 24.53 -7.74 -28.63
CA ALA A 66 25.76 -8.49 -28.37
C ALA A 66 26.14 -9.49 -29.48
N PHE A 67 25.13 -10.08 -30.16
CA PHE A 67 25.31 -11.12 -31.17
C PHE A 67 25.10 -10.62 -32.61
N ASN A 68 24.67 -9.37 -32.82
CA ASN A 68 24.45 -8.81 -34.15
C ASN A 68 25.78 -8.72 -34.92
N GLY A 69 25.94 -9.56 -35.95
CA GLY A 69 27.17 -9.72 -36.73
C GLY A 69 28.23 -10.65 -36.12
N ARG A 70 27.92 -11.36 -35.04
CA ARG A 70 28.80 -12.34 -34.37
C ARG A 70 28.23 -13.77 -34.34
N MET A 71 27.16 -14.03 -35.09
CA MET A 71 26.77 -15.35 -35.56
C MET A 71 26.64 -15.33 -37.07
#